data_AF-A0A7J8WXE0-F1
#
_entry.id   AF-A0A7J8WXE0-F1
#
_cell.length_a   1.000
_cell.length_b   1.000
_cell.length_c   1.000
_cell.angle_alpha   90.00
_cell.angle_beta   90.00
_cell.angle_gamma   90.00
#
_symmetry.space_group_name_H-M   'P 1'
#
loop_
_entity.id
_entity.type
_entity.pdbx_description
1 polymer ?
#
loop_
_entity_poly.entity_id
_entity_poly.type
_entity_poly.pdbx_seq_one_letter_code
_entity_poly.pdbx_strand_id
1 'polypeptide(L)' 'MNEGELFRDHISQFITFLNGLKNIKVQIDDEDQTMLLLCTLPFYSSLSRRP' A
#
# COMPACT_ATOMS: atom_id res chain seq x y z
N MET A 1 -18.70 4.68 -8.17
CA MET A 1 -17.31 4.16 -8.25
C MET A 1 -17.31 2.81 -7.56
N ASN A 2 -16.89 1.75 -8.24
CA ASN A 2 -16.82 0.43 -7.61
C ASN A 2 -15.65 0.43 -6.63
N GLU A 3 -15.90 0.20 -5.34
CA GLU A 3 -14.84 0.18 -4.32
C GLU A 3 -13.73 -0.84 -4.64
N GLY A 4 -14.08 -1.96 -5.28
CA GLY A 4 -13.12 -2.95 -5.75
C GLY A 4 -12.20 -2.46 -6.87
N GLU A 5 -12.66 -1.51 -7.69
CA GLU A 5 -11.85 -0.88 -8.75
C GLU A 5 -10.81 0.07 -8.14
N LEU A 6 -11.22 0.87 -7.14
CA LEU A 6 -10.33 1.73 -6.37
C LEU A 6 -9.25 0.96 -5.60
N PHE A 7 -9.62 -0.19 -5.02
CA PHE A 7 -8.68 -1.05 -4.29
C PHE A 7 -7.63 -1.67 -5.22
N ARG A 8 -8.05 -2.12 -6.41
CA ARG A 8 -7.15 -2.67 -7.43
C ARG A 8 -6.16 -1.61 -7.93
N ASP A 9 -6.64 -0.40 -8.19
CA ASP A 9 -5.80 0.72 -8.62
C ASP A 9 -4.78 1.10 -7.54
N HIS A 10 -5.20 1.12 -6.27
CA HIS A 10 -4.30 1.38 -5.13
C HIS A 10 -3.18 0.34 -5.03
N ILE A 11 -3.51 -0.95 -5.10
CA ILE A 11 -2.50 -2.02 -5.11
C ILE A 11 -1.54 -1.87 -6.30
N SER A 12 -2.07 -1.58 -7.49
CA SER A 12 -1.25 -1.41 -8.69
C SER A 12 -0.26 -0.25 -8.55
N GLN A 13 -0.70 0.89 -7.99
CA GLN A 13 0.16 2.03 -7.70
C GLN A 13 1.22 1.70 -6.66
N PHE A 14 0.84 0.97 -5.59
CA PHE A 14 1.75 0.55 -4.54
C PHE A 14 2.85 -0.40 -5.05
N ILE A 15 2.51 -1.39 -5.88
CA ILE A 15 3.48 -2.29 -6.52
C ILE A 15 4.43 -1.51 -7.43
N THR A 16 3.90 -0.54 -8.18
CA THR A 16 4.72 0.32 -9.05
C THR A 16 5.73 1.13 -8.22
N PHE A 17 5.31 1.67 -7.08
CA PHE A 17 6.18 2.37 -6.14
C PHE A 17 7.30 1.46 -5.60
N LEU A 18 6.95 0.25 -5.13
CA LEU A 18 7.94 -0.72 -4.63
C LEU A 18 8.96 -1.12 -5.69
N ASN A 19 8.52 -1.31 -6.93
CA ASN A 19 9.43 -1.59 -8.04
C ASN A 19 10.38 -0.41 -8.32
N GLY A 20 9.91 0.84 -8.17
CA GLY A 20 10.76 2.03 -8.22
C GLY A 20 11.83 2.03 -7.12
N LEU A 21 11.48 1.62 -5.90
CA LEU A 21 12.44 1.49 -4.79
C LEU A 21 13.49 0.40 -5.05
N LYS A 22 13.09 -0.73 -5.62
CA LYS A 22 14.02 -1.80 -6.02
C LYS A 22 15.09 -1.29 -7.01
N ASN A 23 14.71 -0.40 -7.93
CA ASN A 23 15.64 0.18 -8.91
C ASN A 23 16.73 1.07 -8.29
N ILE A 24 16.46 1.68 -7.13
CA ILE A 24 17.44 2.49 -6.37
C ILE A 24 18.14 1.69 -5.27
N LYS A 25 18.11 0.35 -5.36
CA LYS A 25 18.70 -0.59 -4.39
C LYS A 25 18.10 -0.52 -2.98
N VAL A 26 16.87 -0.05 -2.84
CA VAL A 26 16.10 -0.18 -1.61
C VAL A 26 15.36 -1.50 -1.66
N GLN A 27 15.74 -2.44 -0.80
CA GLN A 27 15.00 -3.67 -0.57
C GLN A 27 14.12 -3.49 0.67
N ILE A 28 12.86 -3.88 0.54
CA ILE A 28 11.89 -3.94 1.62
C ILE A 28 11.45 -5.39 1.65
N ASP A 29 11.49 -6.04 2.81
CA ASP A 29 11.09 -7.44 2.93
C ASP A 29 9.59 -7.59 2.72
N ASP A 30 9.15 -8.78 2.32
CA ASP A 30 7.74 -8.99 1.94
C ASP A 30 6.76 -8.78 3.10
N GLU A 31 7.21 -9.03 4.34
CA GLU A 31 6.46 -8.71 5.56
C GLU A 31 6.26 -7.19 5.72
N ASP A 32 7.33 -6.41 5.55
CA ASP A 32 7.30 -4.95 5.61
C ASP A 32 6.47 -4.35 4.46
N GLN A 33 6.58 -4.89 3.25
CA GLN A 33 5.74 -4.49 2.11
C GLN A 33 4.26 -4.68 2.42
N THR A 34 3.91 -5.81 3.06
CA THR A 34 2.53 -6.12 3.47
C THR A 34 2.05 -5.13 4.52
N MET A 35 2.87 -4.86 5.54
CA MET A 35 2.55 -3.88 6.59
C MET A 35 2.33 -2.48 6.00
N LEU A 36 3.23 -2.03 5.11
CA LEU A 36 3.11 -0.74 4.43
C LEU A 36 1.85 -0.65 3.57
N LEU A 37 1.50 -1.71 2.84
CA LEU A 37 0.26 -1.76 2.07
C LEU A 37 -0.96 -1.60 2.99
N LEU A 38 -1.04 -2.37 4.07
CA LEU A 38 -2.15 -2.31 5.03
C LEU A 38 -2.32 -0.92 5.65
N CYS A 39 -1.22 -0.24 5.99
CA CYS A 39 -1.23 1.12 6.53
C CYS A 39 -1.74 2.18 5.55
N THR A 40 -1.61 1.93 4.25
CA THR A 40 -2.07 2.87 3.20
C THR A 40 -3.52 2.64 2.77
N LEU A 41 -4.15 1.56 3.23
CA LEU A 41 -5.56 1.29 2.92
C LEU A 41 -6.49 2.28 3.63
N PRO A 42 -7.54 2.78 2.95
CA PRO A 42 -8.46 3.77 3.50
C PRO A 42 -9.22 3.31 4.75
N PHE A 43 -9.28 2.01 5.01
CA PHE A 43 -9.93 1.45 6.20
C PHE A 43 -9.04 1.54 7.46
N TYR A 44 -7.72 1.46 7.31
CA TYR A 44 -6.79 1.49 8.45
C TYR A 44 -6.56 2.93 8.95
N SER A 45 -6.55 3.90 8.03
CA SER A 45 -6.44 5.33 8.36
C SER A 45 -7.67 5.90 9.09
N SER A 46 -8.84 5.28 8.92
CA SER A 46 -10.07 5.63 9.62
C SER A 46 -10.22 4.94 10.99
N LEU A 47 -9.59 3.79 11.20
CA LEU A 47 -9.52 3.10 12.51
C LEU A 47 -8.53 3.75 13.48
N SER A 48 -7.43 4.34 12.98
CA SER A 48 -6.46 5.09 13.80
C SER A 48 -6.95 6.49 14.25
N ARG A 49 -8.13 6.92 13.77
CA ARG A 49 -8.77 8.21 14.11
C ARG A 49 -9.92 8.09 15.11
N ARG A 50 -10.05 6.98 15.85
CA ARG A 50 -10.95 6.93 17.00
C ARG A 50 -10.20 7.32 18.28
N PRO A 51 -10.72 8.30 19.05
CA PRO A 51 -10.10 8.78 20.28
C PRO A 51 -10.07 7.71 21.39
#